data_AF-A0A1G0TGF4-F1
#
_entry.id   AF-A0A1G0TGF4-F1
#
_cell.length_a   1.000
_cell.length_b   1.000
_cell.length_c   1.000
_cell.angle_alpha   90.00
_cell.angle_beta   90.00
_cell.angle_gamma   90.00
#
_symmetry.space_group_name_H-M   'P 1'
#
loop_
_entity.id
_entity.type
_entity.pdbx_description
1 polymer ?
#
loop_
_entity_poly.entity_id
_entity_poly.type
_entity_poly.pdbx_seq_one_letter_code
_entity_poly.pdbx_strand_id
1 'polypeptide(L)'
;MTTEFQSTLINVRTTLLFITLLFTFFNQHILSQTDSTDANTEQIIYDLLQESTTEGDNEDIYGILEDLSINPIDLNTAELSELQRVPGLTALFSSIIIEHRKKVGAFFSINELYLIEGLPKEIVEKVKPFLTVVHQNITDETNFEEIFKTLWDGWSESVKLSVRSRIINDIQERRGFTENKFEGSSPKIYNRFLFNYGGLIDAGLVAEKDAGEKSLNEFTSFHFAVKNYGIIKTFALGDYTLEFGQGLALWSPYAISKGTNATYPSKRNSKMINPYKSTNENNFFRGAAVTIAYDAFMISGFYSNNFFDANIDSVSRSILSTPIDGFHRTENEIGKKRSARETLYGARVDFVDPNDNINAGILFYSSKFSSPFLQEAPFDLSGDEFSYYSIYYDLYFGRINVFGESAFDGRSIASLVSASFTLDRNFSFVTLVRNYPRNYRNIHSFAFGENPGATQNEFGIYTGFQWRTFLGEINFYFDQFKFPYATFENPLPSSGNEFLFDLRSKPINKIETNLRFKYEKKEVTEKIENLASLLPRLRQAIRGEITYEVSNKLRLRSRLEFISYHLDEMNIKEKGLMAFQDVRFSPLQNLSING
;
A
#
# COMPACT_ATOMS: atom_id res chain seq x y z
N MET A 1 36.06 24.76 -39.88
CA MET A 1 35.59 23.47 -39.35
C MET A 1 36.44 22.91 -38.20
N THR A 2 37.72 23.24 -38.06
CA THR A 2 38.57 22.72 -36.96
C THR A 2 38.49 23.54 -35.66
N THR A 3 38.13 24.82 -35.72
CA THR A 3 38.04 25.72 -34.56
C THR A 3 36.73 25.61 -33.77
N GLU A 4 35.59 25.40 -34.43
CA GLU A 4 34.30 25.19 -33.75
C GLU A 4 34.27 23.89 -32.95
N PHE A 5 34.84 22.81 -33.47
CA PHE A 5 34.85 21.50 -32.80
C PHE A 5 35.71 21.48 -31.54
N GLN A 6 36.79 22.28 -31.51
CA GLN A 6 37.60 22.44 -30.29
C GLN A 6 36.88 23.31 -29.24
N SER A 7 36.11 24.31 -29.65
CA SER A 7 35.34 25.15 -28.71
C SER A 7 34.21 24.39 -28.01
N THR A 8 33.53 23.48 -28.73
CA THR A 8 32.50 22.61 -28.14
C THR A 8 33.12 21.54 -27.22
N LEU A 9 34.28 20.97 -27.56
CA LEU A 9 34.97 20.03 -26.67
C LEU A 9 35.50 20.68 -25.39
N ILE A 10 35.95 21.95 -25.46
CA ILE A 10 36.38 22.72 -24.30
C ILE A 10 35.18 23.04 -23.41
N ASN A 11 34.04 23.46 -23.98
CA ASN A 11 32.82 23.72 -23.22
C ASN A 11 32.26 22.46 -22.56
N VAL A 12 32.24 21.31 -23.25
CA VAL A 12 31.81 20.03 -22.65
C VAL A 12 32.75 19.61 -21.52
N ARG A 13 34.06 19.79 -21.68
CA ARG A 13 35.03 19.52 -20.61
C ARG A 13 34.87 20.45 -19.42
N THR A 14 34.63 21.75 -19.60
CA THR A 14 34.39 22.68 -18.49
C THR A 14 33.04 22.44 -17.82
N THR A 15 31.98 22.06 -18.56
CA THR A 15 30.70 21.68 -17.95
C THR A 15 30.81 20.37 -17.16
N LEU A 16 31.51 19.35 -17.68
CA LEU A 16 31.79 18.12 -16.94
C LEU A 16 32.67 18.39 -15.72
N LEU A 17 33.69 19.25 -15.83
CA LEU A 17 34.52 19.62 -14.68
C LEU A 17 33.70 20.35 -13.61
N PHE A 18 32.76 21.21 -14.02
CA PHE A 18 31.88 21.95 -13.10
C PHE A 18 30.85 21.04 -12.42
N ILE A 19 30.29 20.06 -13.14
CA ILE A 19 29.40 19.02 -12.57
C ILE A 19 30.19 18.12 -11.60
N THR A 20 31.42 17.77 -11.96
CA THR A 20 32.29 16.96 -11.09
C THR A 20 32.73 17.75 -9.86
N LEU A 21 32.99 19.05 -9.98
CA LEU A 21 33.30 19.93 -8.84
C LEU A 21 32.09 20.17 -7.94
N LEU A 22 30.88 20.25 -8.51
CA LEU A 22 29.64 20.30 -7.73
C LEU A 22 29.45 19.01 -6.94
N PHE A 23 29.75 17.85 -7.54
CA PHE A 23 29.70 16.55 -6.85
C PHE A 23 30.76 16.39 -5.77
N THR A 24 31.96 16.97 -5.92
CA THR A 24 33.00 16.91 -4.88
C THR A 24 32.81 17.91 -3.76
N PHE A 25 32.11 19.04 -3.97
CA PHE A 25 31.79 19.99 -2.89
C PHE A 25 30.64 19.53 -1.97
N PHE A 26 29.80 18.58 -2.39
CA PHE A 26 28.75 17.99 -1.53
C PHE A 26 29.25 16.85 -0.64
N ASN A 27 30.55 16.49 -0.68
CA ASN A 27 31.07 15.27 -0.07
C ASN A 27 31.45 15.34 1.42
N GLN A 28 31.12 16.39 2.18
CA GLN A 28 31.55 16.46 3.59
C GLN A 28 30.50 16.18 4.67
N HIS A 29 29.22 16.00 4.32
CA HIS A 29 28.21 15.50 5.26
C HIS A 29 27.15 14.63 4.60
N ILE A 30 27.54 13.75 3.65
CA ILE A 30 26.65 12.67 3.25
C ILE A 30 26.76 11.59 4.33
N LEU A 31 25.95 11.74 5.39
CA LEU A 31 25.58 10.61 6.22
C LEU A 31 24.96 9.58 5.27
N SER A 32 25.71 8.52 4.99
CA SER A 32 25.27 7.32 4.30
C SER A 32 23.91 6.91 4.84
N GLN A 33 22.84 7.17 4.08
CA GLN A 33 21.52 6.70 4.42
C GLN A 33 21.54 5.17 4.42
N THR A 34 21.02 4.61 5.49
CA THR A 34 20.66 3.20 5.60
C THR A 34 19.82 2.83 4.39
N ASP A 35 20.23 1.76 3.72
CA ASP A 35 19.43 1.11 2.69
C ASP A 35 18.04 0.82 3.27
N SER A 36 16.99 1.13 2.51
CA SER A 36 15.61 0.73 2.79
C SER A 36 15.43 -0.78 3.05
N THR A 37 16.44 -1.59 2.72
CA THR A 37 16.58 -3.00 3.10
C THR A 37 17.25 -3.20 4.48
N ASP A 38 16.77 -2.52 5.52
CA ASP A 38 17.03 -2.98 6.89
C ASP A 38 16.48 -4.42 7.03
N ALA A 39 17.21 -5.28 7.75
CA ALA A 39 16.91 -6.71 7.91
C ALA A 39 15.47 -6.96 8.41
N ASN A 40 14.99 -6.04 9.24
CA ASN A 40 13.66 -6.10 9.84
C ASN A 40 12.57 -5.69 8.85
N THR A 41 12.85 -4.70 7.99
CA THR A 41 11.91 -4.24 6.95
C THR A 41 11.73 -5.29 5.86
N GLU A 42 12.79 -5.98 5.46
CA GLU A 42 12.74 -7.07 4.47
C GLU A 42 11.78 -8.19 4.91
N GLN A 43 11.81 -8.57 6.19
CA GLN A 43 10.91 -9.59 6.72
C GLN A 43 9.45 -9.12 6.71
N ILE A 44 9.21 -7.85 7.06
CA ILE A 44 7.87 -7.24 6.99
C ILE A 44 7.36 -7.27 5.55
N ILE A 45 8.20 -6.89 4.59
CA ILE A 45 7.87 -6.95 3.15
C ILE A 45 7.44 -8.36 2.76
N TYR A 46 8.23 -9.38 3.09
CA TYR A 46 7.88 -10.77 2.76
C TYR A 46 6.57 -11.23 3.42
N ASP A 47 6.30 -10.78 4.64
CA ASP A 47 5.07 -11.10 5.38
C ASP A 47 3.83 -10.43 4.74
N LEU A 48 3.99 -9.24 4.15
CA LEU A 48 2.93 -8.45 3.50
C LEU A 48 2.71 -8.81 2.02
N LEU A 49 3.77 -9.11 1.27
CA LEU A 49 3.75 -9.34 -0.19
C LEU A 49 3.50 -10.79 -0.59
N GLN A 50 3.00 -11.64 0.31
CA GLN A 50 2.85 -13.05 -0.02
C GLN A 50 1.72 -13.31 -1.02
N GLU A 51 0.61 -12.55 -0.90
CA GLU A 51 -0.57 -12.73 -1.74
C GLU A 51 -0.82 -11.54 -2.66
N SER A 52 0.16 -10.67 -2.84
CA SER A 52 0.09 -9.64 -3.87
C SER A 52 -0.07 -10.30 -5.23
N THR A 53 -1.15 -9.94 -5.91
CA THR A 53 -1.57 -10.55 -7.18
C THR A 53 -0.89 -9.89 -8.38
N THR A 54 -0.41 -8.65 -8.24
CA THR A 54 0.20 -7.89 -9.33
C THR A 54 1.55 -7.28 -8.95
N GLU A 55 2.40 -7.02 -9.95
CA GLU A 55 3.69 -6.34 -9.75
C GLU A 55 3.50 -4.90 -9.23
N GLY A 56 2.41 -4.22 -9.61
CA GLY A 56 2.06 -2.87 -9.12
C GLY A 56 1.76 -2.84 -7.62
N ASP A 57 1.03 -3.84 -7.10
CA ASP A 57 0.74 -3.95 -5.66
C ASP A 57 2.02 -4.01 -4.81
N ASN A 58 3.07 -4.64 -5.36
CA ASN A 58 4.36 -4.75 -4.67
C ASN A 58 5.04 -3.38 -4.55
N GLU A 59 5.19 -2.65 -5.66
CA GLU A 59 5.84 -1.33 -5.69
C GLU A 59 5.20 -0.34 -4.72
N ASP A 60 3.88 -0.34 -4.65
CA ASP A 60 3.10 0.52 -3.77
C ASP A 60 3.30 0.17 -2.28
N ILE A 61 3.34 -1.11 -1.91
CA ILE A 61 3.62 -1.54 -0.53
C ILE A 61 5.06 -1.18 -0.13
N TYR A 62 6.04 -1.36 -1.02
CA TYR A 62 7.40 -0.84 -0.79
C TYR A 62 7.38 0.67 -0.55
N GLY A 63 6.58 1.41 -1.32
CA GLY A 63 6.36 2.85 -1.16
C GLY A 63 5.83 3.24 0.22
N ILE A 64 4.85 2.51 0.77
CA ILE A 64 4.35 2.76 2.14
C ILE A 64 5.45 2.60 3.17
N LEU A 65 6.18 1.47 3.14
CA LEU A 65 7.18 1.17 4.15
C LEU A 65 8.34 2.15 4.10
N GLU A 66 8.70 2.58 2.90
CA GLU A 66 9.70 3.61 2.70
C GLU A 66 9.21 4.99 3.19
N ASP A 67 7.96 5.38 2.90
CA ASP A 67 7.38 6.62 3.43
C ASP A 67 7.34 6.60 4.96
N LEU A 68 6.96 5.48 5.58
CA LEU A 68 7.00 5.31 7.04
C LEU A 68 8.41 5.35 7.62
N SER A 69 9.43 4.90 6.87
CA SER A 69 10.83 4.94 7.32
C SER A 69 11.44 6.35 7.21
N ILE A 70 11.12 7.07 6.13
CA ILE A 70 11.59 8.45 5.89
C ILE A 70 10.82 9.46 6.74
N ASN A 71 9.51 9.26 6.88
CA ASN A 71 8.57 10.07 7.66
C ASN A 71 7.98 9.23 8.81
N PRO A 72 8.79 8.84 9.81
CA PRO A 72 8.34 8.03 10.92
C PRO A 72 7.29 8.76 11.75
N ILE A 73 6.38 7.97 12.33
CA ILE A 73 5.27 8.46 13.15
C ILE A 73 5.79 8.87 14.53
N ASP A 74 5.47 10.09 14.97
CA ASP A 74 5.91 10.62 16.26
C ASP A 74 5.03 10.08 17.40
N LEU A 75 5.64 9.36 18.34
CA LEU A 75 4.94 8.73 19.47
C LEU A 75 4.19 9.72 20.35
N ASN A 76 4.65 10.98 20.42
CA ASN A 76 4.05 11.98 21.30
C ASN A 76 2.79 12.62 20.73
N THR A 77 2.66 12.67 19.40
CA THR A 77 1.54 13.31 18.71
C THR A 77 0.60 12.31 18.03
N ALA A 78 1.07 11.08 17.79
CA ALA A 78 0.32 10.08 17.04
C ALA A 78 -1.04 9.74 17.68
N GLU A 79 -2.05 9.62 16.84
CA GLU A 79 -3.36 9.05 17.18
C GLU A 79 -3.33 7.51 17.09
N LEU A 80 -4.36 6.83 17.61
CA LEU A 80 -4.42 5.36 17.59
C LEU A 80 -4.40 4.83 16.15
N SER A 81 -5.18 5.47 15.27
CA SER A 81 -5.29 5.16 13.84
C SER A 81 -3.95 5.33 13.12
N GLU A 82 -3.17 6.35 13.48
CA GLU A 82 -1.84 6.59 12.91
C GLU A 82 -0.86 5.48 13.29
N LEU A 83 -0.82 5.08 14.57
CA LEU A 83 0.03 3.98 15.03
C LEU A 83 -0.35 2.65 14.33
N GLN A 84 -1.63 2.38 14.14
CA GLN A 84 -2.09 1.15 13.48
C GLN A 84 -1.72 1.06 11.98
N ARG A 85 -1.18 2.13 11.38
CA ARG A 85 -0.61 2.09 10.02
C ARG A 85 0.76 1.45 9.98
N VAL A 86 1.45 1.34 11.12
CA VAL A 86 2.75 0.69 11.19
C VAL A 86 2.53 -0.83 11.17
N PRO A 87 3.10 -1.56 10.19
CA PRO A 87 2.96 -3.01 10.14
C PRO A 87 3.38 -3.68 11.44
N GLY A 88 2.47 -4.44 12.03
CA GLY A 88 2.68 -5.14 13.31
C GLY A 88 2.17 -4.39 14.54
N LEU A 89 1.83 -3.10 14.46
CA LEU A 89 1.06 -2.40 15.49
C LEU A 89 -0.42 -2.68 15.32
N THR A 90 -0.91 -3.67 16.07
CA THR A 90 -2.34 -3.96 16.17
C THR A 90 -3.04 -2.93 17.05
N ALA A 91 -4.37 -2.93 17.02
CA ALA A 91 -5.16 -2.09 17.92
C ALA A 91 -4.77 -2.21 19.39
N LEU A 92 -4.46 -3.42 19.86
CA LEU A 92 -3.94 -3.64 21.21
C LEU A 92 -2.63 -2.88 21.44
N PHE A 93 -1.62 -3.11 20.60
CA PHE A 93 -0.30 -2.50 20.82
C PHE A 93 -0.32 -0.99 20.69
N SER A 94 -1.08 -0.45 19.75
CA SER A 94 -1.31 0.99 19.64
C SER A 94 -1.99 1.54 20.90
N SER A 95 -3.01 0.86 21.44
CA SER A 95 -3.67 1.30 22.68
C SER A 95 -2.73 1.30 23.89
N ILE A 96 -1.90 0.26 24.03
CA ILE A 96 -0.89 0.15 25.10
C ILE A 96 0.11 1.32 25.04
N ILE A 97 0.56 1.70 23.84
CA ILE A 97 1.47 2.84 23.63
C ILE A 97 0.78 4.16 24.03
N ILE A 98 -0.47 4.37 23.60
CA ILE A 98 -1.24 5.58 23.92
C ILE A 98 -1.55 5.67 25.42
N GLU A 99 -1.94 4.57 26.06
CA GLU A 99 -2.19 4.51 27.50
C GLU A 99 -0.93 4.81 28.30
N HIS A 100 0.22 4.27 27.87
CA HIS A 100 1.51 4.60 28.48
C HIS A 100 1.80 6.10 28.38
N ARG A 101 1.63 6.71 27.20
CA ARG A 101 1.77 8.17 26.99
C ARG A 101 0.85 8.97 27.92
N LYS A 102 -0.42 8.57 28.04
CA LYS A 102 -1.41 9.24 28.91
C LYS A 102 -1.05 9.12 30.40
N LYS A 103 -0.48 8.00 30.82
CA LYS A 103 -0.18 7.69 32.23
C LYS A 103 1.16 8.24 32.71
N VAL A 104 2.21 8.09 31.89
CA VAL A 104 3.60 8.41 32.26
C VAL A 104 4.02 9.79 31.76
N GLY A 105 3.42 10.25 30.66
CA GLY A 105 3.77 11.51 29.98
C GLY A 105 4.39 11.27 28.61
N ALA A 106 4.98 12.31 28.04
CA ALA A 106 5.65 12.24 26.74
C ALA A 106 6.84 11.28 26.77
N PHE A 107 7.05 10.58 25.66
CA PHE A 107 8.27 9.83 25.38
C PHE A 107 9.44 10.79 25.15
N PHE A 108 10.60 10.50 25.74
CA PHE A 108 11.85 11.23 25.48
C PHE A 108 12.79 10.43 24.57
N SER A 109 12.65 9.11 24.54
CA SER A 109 13.39 8.21 23.67
C SER A 109 12.51 7.10 23.12
N ILE A 110 12.72 6.74 21.85
CA ILE A 110 12.07 5.57 21.24
C ILE A 110 12.36 4.28 22.04
N ASN A 111 13.50 4.22 22.74
CA ASN A 111 13.87 3.04 23.54
C ASN A 111 12.98 2.84 24.78
N GLU A 112 12.19 3.84 25.19
CA GLU A 112 11.20 3.69 26.27
C GLU A 112 10.10 2.70 25.90
N LEU A 113 9.89 2.41 24.60
CA LEU A 113 8.99 1.35 24.15
C LEU A 113 9.34 -0.02 24.78
N TYR A 114 10.61 -0.29 25.08
CA TYR A 114 11.03 -1.53 25.76
C TYR A 114 10.59 -1.60 27.23
N LEU A 115 10.20 -0.48 27.83
CA LEU A 115 9.76 -0.39 29.22
C LEU A 115 8.24 -0.56 29.35
N ILE A 116 7.51 -0.55 28.24
CA ILE A 116 6.06 -0.63 28.25
C ILE A 116 5.61 -2.08 28.54
N GLU A 117 4.97 -2.26 29.69
CA GLU A 117 4.39 -3.55 30.03
C GLU A 117 3.30 -3.95 29.02
N GLY A 118 3.43 -5.15 28.44
CA GLY A 118 2.48 -5.67 27.46
C GLY A 118 2.90 -5.51 26.00
N LEU A 119 3.97 -4.75 25.71
CA LEU A 119 4.53 -4.61 24.37
C LEU A 119 5.74 -5.58 24.19
N PRO A 120 5.64 -6.62 23.34
CA PRO A 120 6.72 -7.58 23.17
C PRO A 120 7.96 -6.96 22.53
N LYS A 121 9.15 -7.40 22.97
CA LYS A 121 10.44 -6.90 22.45
C LYS A 121 10.56 -7.08 20.94
N GLU A 122 10.08 -8.20 20.41
CA GLU A 122 10.09 -8.53 18.99
C GLU A 122 9.22 -7.57 18.18
N ILE A 123 8.12 -7.08 18.75
CA ILE A 123 7.28 -6.07 18.12
C ILE A 123 8.02 -4.74 18.12
N VAL A 124 8.61 -4.32 19.25
CA VAL A 124 9.41 -3.09 19.34
C VAL A 124 10.52 -3.08 18.29
N GLU A 125 11.27 -4.17 18.14
CA GLU A 125 12.36 -4.28 17.16
C GLU A 125 11.85 -4.15 15.71
N LYS A 126 10.65 -4.65 15.40
CA LYS A 126 10.02 -4.55 14.07
C LYS A 126 9.51 -3.15 13.75
N VAL A 127 8.91 -2.47 14.72
CA VAL A 127 8.19 -1.20 14.49
C VAL A 127 9.07 0.04 14.68
N LYS A 128 10.18 -0.09 15.42
CA LYS A 128 11.12 0.99 15.72
C LYS A 128 11.59 1.80 14.50
N PRO A 129 11.86 1.21 13.32
CA PRO A 129 12.25 1.99 12.13
C PRO A 129 11.19 2.98 11.64
N PHE A 130 9.92 2.80 12.02
CA PHE A 130 8.78 3.60 11.56
C PHE A 130 8.26 4.58 12.62
N LEU A 131 8.96 4.69 13.76
CA LEU A 131 8.56 5.49 14.90
C LEU A 131 9.65 6.48 15.27
N THR A 132 9.25 7.66 15.74
CA THR A 132 10.16 8.71 16.19
C THR A 132 9.65 9.36 17.47
N VAL A 133 10.52 10.15 18.10
CA VAL A 133 10.18 11.05 19.20
C VAL A 133 10.70 12.42 18.81
N VAL A 134 9.80 13.31 18.38
CA VAL A 134 10.17 14.69 18.03
C VAL A 134 9.98 15.56 19.27
N HIS A 135 11.02 16.27 19.66
CA HIS A 135 10.91 17.32 20.67
C HIS A 135 10.44 18.58 19.94
N GLN A 136 9.13 18.79 19.88
CA GLN A 136 8.59 19.99 19.24
C GLN A 136 8.89 21.22 20.12
N ASN A 137 9.80 22.08 19.64
CA ASN A 137 9.89 23.49 20.06
C ASN A 137 9.06 24.39 19.13
N ILE A 138 7.99 23.86 18.54
CA ILE A 138 7.09 24.65 17.71
C ILE A 138 6.02 25.18 18.65
N THR A 139 6.21 26.41 19.11
CA THR A 139 5.14 27.17 19.78
C THR A 139 4.01 27.39 18.78
N ASP A 140 2.77 27.38 19.28
CA ASP A 140 1.51 27.64 18.54
C ASP A 140 1.46 29.02 17.83
N GLU A 141 2.53 29.80 17.88
CA GLU A 141 2.69 31.14 17.30
C GLU A 141 3.59 31.16 16.05
N THR A 142 3.85 30.01 15.39
CA THR A 142 4.65 30.00 14.17
C THR A 142 3.88 30.61 12.99
N ASN A 143 4.21 31.87 12.67
CA ASN A 143 3.63 32.59 11.54
C ASN A 143 4.24 32.06 10.22
N PHE A 144 3.42 31.90 9.16
CA PHE A 144 3.90 31.46 7.84
C PHE A 144 5.04 32.32 7.28
N GLU A 145 5.04 33.62 7.62
CA GLU A 145 6.12 34.54 7.27
C GLU A 145 7.45 34.17 7.94
N GLU A 146 7.44 33.73 9.20
CA GLU A 146 8.65 33.28 9.90
C GLU A 146 9.17 31.97 9.31
N ILE A 147 8.29 31.05 8.94
CA ILE A 147 8.66 29.79 8.26
C ILE A 147 9.39 30.10 6.94
N PHE A 148 8.80 30.94 6.08
CA PHE A 148 9.44 31.34 4.82
C PHE A 148 10.79 32.03 5.04
N LYS A 149 10.89 32.87 6.06
CA LYS A 149 12.13 33.55 6.42
C LYS A 149 13.19 32.57 6.92
N THR A 150 12.83 31.63 7.78
CA THR A 150 13.75 30.55 8.22
C THR A 150 14.17 29.62 7.09
N LEU A 151 13.30 29.32 6.12
CA LEU A 151 13.67 28.55 4.92
C LEU A 151 14.67 29.30 4.04
N TRP A 152 14.57 30.63 3.98
CA TRP A 152 15.47 31.49 3.20
C TRP A 152 16.80 31.76 3.92
N ASP A 153 16.77 31.90 5.25
CA ASP A 153 17.92 32.30 6.07
C ASP A 153 18.86 31.13 6.44
N GLY A 154 18.47 29.87 6.23
CA GLY A 154 19.37 28.73 6.35
C GLY A 154 18.72 27.35 6.35
N TRP A 155 19.53 26.31 6.08
CA TRP A 155 19.11 24.91 6.19
C TRP A 155 18.96 24.54 7.68
N SER A 156 17.74 24.62 8.22
CA SER A 156 17.43 24.17 9.58
C SER A 156 17.39 22.64 9.67
N GLU A 157 17.61 22.07 10.87
CA GLU A 157 17.44 20.63 11.14
C GLU A 157 16.02 20.11 10.86
N SER A 158 15.05 21.01 10.72
CA SER A 158 13.67 20.69 10.40
C SER A 158 13.43 20.41 8.91
N VAL A 159 14.38 20.76 8.03
CA VAL A 159 14.30 20.49 6.59
C VAL A 159 14.85 19.09 6.29
N LYS A 160 14.00 18.23 5.74
CA LYS A 160 14.38 16.93 5.21
C LYS A 160 14.20 16.91 3.70
N LEU A 161 15.30 16.66 2.99
CA LEU A 161 15.32 16.48 1.55
C LEU A 161 15.61 15.00 1.24
N SER A 162 14.78 14.38 0.40
CA SER A 162 15.00 13.03 -0.08
C SER A 162 14.98 13.02 -1.60
N VAL A 163 16.08 12.57 -2.21
CA VAL A 163 16.21 12.42 -3.66
C VAL A 163 16.52 10.97 -3.98
N ARG A 164 15.74 10.38 -4.88
CA ARG A 164 15.94 9.02 -5.37
C ARG A 164 15.96 9.03 -6.88
N SER A 165 16.98 8.41 -7.46
CA SER A 165 17.03 8.11 -8.88
C SER A 165 17.34 6.63 -9.05
N ARG A 166 16.59 5.95 -9.93
CA ARG A 166 16.76 4.53 -10.22
C ARG A 166 16.70 4.31 -11.73
N ILE A 167 17.64 3.53 -12.24
CA ILE A 167 17.67 3.07 -13.62
C ILE A 167 17.65 1.54 -13.55
N ILE A 168 16.65 0.93 -14.17
CA ILE A 168 16.50 -0.52 -14.23
C ILE A 168 16.61 -0.93 -15.70
N ASN A 169 17.45 -1.93 -15.98
CA ASN A 169 17.53 -2.50 -17.31
C ASN A 169 17.70 -4.02 -17.20
N ASP A 170 16.88 -4.74 -17.95
CA ASP A 170 16.95 -6.20 -17.98
C ASP A 170 18.21 -6.64 -18.74
N ILE A 171 18.86 -7.70 -18.25
CA ILE A 171 20.03 -8.29 -18.92
C ILE A 171 19.60 -8.96 -20.22
N GLN A 172 18.45 -9.65 -20.20
CA GLN A 172 17.87 -10.25 -21.38
C GLN A 172 16.94 -9.24 -22.05
N GLU A 173 17.18 -9.01 -23.34
CA GLU A 173 16.33 -8.14 -24.13
C GLU A 173 14.92 -8.74 -24.28
N ARG A 174 13.90 -7.95 -23.97
CA ARG A 174 12.50 -8.38 -24.09
C ARG A 174 12.12 -8.51 -25.57
N ARG A 175 11.25 -9.48 -25.88
CA ARG A 175 10.78 -9.74 -27.26
C ARG A 175 10.24 -8.48 -27.97
N GLY A 176 9.56 -7.60 -27.24
CA GLY A 176 9.00 -6.37 -27.80
C GLY A 176 10.04 -5.40 -28.38
N PHE A 177 11.28 -5.40 -27.86
CA PHE A 177 12.39 -4.64 -28.45
C PHE A 177 12.97 -5.36 -29.68
N THR A 178 13.18 -6.68 -29.58
CA THR A 178 13.72 -7.47 -30.70
C THR A 178 12.79 -7.50 -31.92
N GLU A 179 11.48 -7.40 -31.71
CA GLU A 179 10.45 -7.37 -32.75
C GLU A 179 10.10 -5.94 -33.21
N ASN A 180 10.78 -4.90 -32.68
CA ASN A 180 10.47 -3.48 -32.93
C ASN A 180 8.98 -3.12 -32.70
N LYS A 181 8.36 -3.72 -31.68
CA LYS A 181 6.99 -3.39 -31.27
C LYS A 181 6.94 -2.24 -30.26
N PHE A 182 8.00 -2.09 -29.48
CA PHE A 182 8.12 -1.00 -28.52
C PHE A 182 8.71 0.22 -29.19
N GLU A 183 8.02 1.33 -29.01
CA GLU A 183 8.34 2.61 -29.61
C GLU A 183 9.52 3.34 -28.93
N GLY A 184 9.82 2.96 -27.68
CA GLY A 184 10.77 3.62 -26.80
C GLY A 184 11.98 2.78 -26.39
N SER A 185 12.73 3.28 -25.40
CA SER A 185 13.99 2.65 -24.97
C SER A 185 13.81 1.63 -23.84
N SER A 186 14.70 0.64 -23.78
CA SER A 186 14.70 -0.46 -22.78
C SER A 186 14.81 -0.03 -21.32
N PRO A 187 15.68 0.93 -20.93
CA PRO A 187 15.84 1.26 -19.52
C PRO A 187 14.58 1.91 -18.93
N LYS A 188 14.07 1.36 -17.82
CA LYS A 188 13.10 2.02 -16.94
C LYS A 188 13.83 3.06 -16.10
N ILE A 189 13.28 4.27 -16.01
CA ILE A 189 13.88 5.40 -15.31
C ILE A 189 12.86 5.92 -14.32
N TYR A 190 13.29 6.06 -13.07
CA TYR A 190 12.49 6.54 -11.96
C TYR A 190 13.23 7.67 -11.25
N ASN A 191 12.54 8.77 -11.00
CA ASN A 191 13.06 9.88 -10.22
C ASN A 191 11.99 10.34 -9.22
N ARG A 192 12.41 10.50 -7.96
CA ARG A 192 11.56 11.06 -6.90
C ARG A 192 12.33 12.08 -6.10
N PHE A 193 11.68 13.21 -5.87
CA PHE A 193 12.12 14.29 -5.02
C PHE A 193 11.06 14.53 -3.95
N LEU A 194 11.42 14.46 -2.68
CA LEU A 194 10.56 14.75 -1.55
C LEU A 194 11.20 15.83 -0.68
N PHE A 195 10.37 16.75 -0.24
CA PHE A 195 10.70 17.82 0.67
C PHE A 195 9.74 17.77 1.86
N ASN A 196 10.28 17.73 3.06
CA ASN A 196 9.50 17.82 4.29
C ASN A 196 10.10 18.90 5.21
N TYR A 197 9.23 19.73 5.79
CA TYR A 197 9.62 20.72 6.78
C TYR A 197 8.85 20.48 8.08
N GLY A 198 9.55 19.97 9.10
CA GLY A 198 9.03 19.80 10.47
C GLY A 198 7.72 19.00 10.58
N GLY A 199 7.39 18.17 9.58
CA GLY A 199 6.08 17.52 9.47
C GLY A 199 4.92 18.41 9.02
N LEU A 200 5.08 19.74 9.07
CA LEU A 200 4.09 20.74 8.70
C LEU A 200 3.90 20.86 7.19
N ILE A 201 4.98 20.90 6.40
CA ILE A 201 4.93 20.98 4.94
C ILE A 201 5.47 19.69 4.33
N ASP A 202 4.75 19.12 3.37
CA ASP A 202 5.11 17.92 2.62
C ASP A 202 4.91 18.20 1.12
N ALA A 203 5.99 18.21 0.34
CA ALA A 203 5.95 18.46 -1.08
C ALA A 203 6.78 17.43 -1.84
N GLY A 204 6.39 17.12 -3.06
CA GLY A 204 7.12 16.13 -3.85
C GLY A 204 6.84 16.17 -5.34
N LEU A 205 7.78 15.59 -6.06
CA LEU A 205 7.75 15.38 -7.50
C LEU A 205 8.20 13.96 -7.79
N VAL A 206 7.40 13.25 -8.59
CA VAL A 206 7.70 11.90 -9.08
C VAL A 206 7.64 11.94 -10.60
N ALA A 207 8.64 11.39 -11.26
CA ALA A 207 8.65 11.20 -12.70
C ALA A 207 9.14 9.79 -13.02
N GLU A 208 8.42 9.10 -13.90
CA GLU A 208 8.76 7.76 -14.33
C GLU A 208 8.64 7.62 -15.85
N LYS A 209 9.48 6.74 -16.37
CA LYS A 209 9.43 6.17 -17.71
C LYS A 209 9.56 4.66 -17.56
N ASP A 210 8.59 3.90 -18.05
CA ASP A 210 8.70 2.46 -18.15
C ASP A 210 9.54 2.01 -19.37
N ALA A 211 9.89 0.72 -19.35
CA ALA A 211 10.63 0.10 -20.43
C ALA A 211 9.76 0.03 -21.70
N GLY A 212 10.23 0.64 -22.79
CA GLY A 212 9.55 0.66 -24.09
C GLY A 212 8.77 1.93 -24.39
N GLU A 213 8.74 2.90 -23.48
CA GLU A 213 8.03 4.17 -23.65
C GLU A 213 8.91 5.27 -24.24
N LYS A 214 8.32 6.22 -24.97
CA LYS A 214 9.07 7.27 -25.67
C LYS A 214 9.60 8.34 -24.72
N SER A 215 8.76 8.84 -23.80
CA SER A 215 9.10 10.01 -23.00
C SER A 215 9.85 9.63 -21.72
N LEU A 216 10.81 10.45 -21.30
CA LEU A 216 11.52 10.27 -20.02
C LEU A 216 10.66 10.62 -18.79
N ASN A 217 9.53 11.29 -19.02
CA ASN A 217 8.56 11.71 -18.03
C ASN A 217 7.15 11.27 -18.47
N GLU A 218 7.02 10.01 -18.84
CA GLU A 218 5.75 9.42 -19.30
C GLU A 218 4.68 9.58 -18.20
N PHE A 219 5.06 9.25 -16.96
CA PHE A 219 4.33 9.59 -15.76
C PHE A 219 4.94 10.82 -15.08
N THR A 220 4.09 11.69 -14.54
CA THR A 220 4.53 12.77 -13.65
C THR A 220 3.46 13.05 -12.61
N SER A 221 3.86 12.99 -11.35
CA SER A 221 3.05 13.35 -10.20
C SER A 221 3.70 14.50 -9.42
N PHE A 222 2.88 15.41 -8.93
CA PHE A 222 3.32 16.47 -8.04
C PHE A 222 2.34 16.64 -6.89
N HIS A 223 2.84 16.86 -5.68
CA HIS A 223 2.00 17.16 -4.52
C HIS A 223 2.59 18.28 -3.68
N PHE A 224 1.70 19.03 -3.06
CA PHE A 224 2.01 19.96 -1.99
C PHE A 224 0.95 19.83 -0.90
N ALA A 225 1.38 19.66 0.34
CA ALA A 225 0.48 19.50 1.47
C ALA A 225 0.97 20.24 2.72
N VAL A 226 0.00 20.73 3.49
CA VAL A 226 0.18 21.34 4.81
C VAL A 226 -0.58 20.52 5.83
N LYS A 227 0.06 20.15 6.94
CA LYS A 227 -0.49 19.25 7.98
C LYS A 227 -0.44 19.91 9.35
N ASN A 228 -1.48 19.71 10.14
CA ASN A 228 -1.59 20.16 11.53
C ASN A 228 -1.30 21.66 11.74
N TYR A 229 -1.94 22.52 10.94
CA TYR A 229 -1.78 23.99 11.05
C TYR A 229 -3.09 24.65 11.51
N GLY A 230 -3.14 25.07 12.78
CA GLY A 230 -4.34 25.64 13.38
C GLY A 230 -5.53 24.67 13.29
N ILE A 231 -6.63 25.10 12.68
CA ILE A 231 -7.81 24.24 12.44
C ILE A 231 -7.63 23.26 11.27
N ILE A 232 -6.61 23.46 10.42
CA ILE A 232 -6.38 22.62 9.24
C ILE A 232 -5.59 21.39 9.68
N LYS A 233 -6.25 20.23 9.64
CA LYS A 233 -5.59 18.94 9.88
C LYS A 233 -4.72 18.56 8.69
N THR A 234 -5.27 18.64 7.47
CA THR A 234 -4.55 18.37 6.23
C THR A 234 -5.11 19.23 5.11
N PHE A 235 -4.26 19.95 4.39
CA PHE A 235 -4.55 20.55 3.10
C PHE A 235 -3.63 19.90 2.06
N ALA A 236 -4.16 19.50 0.91
CA ALA A 236 -3.41 18.93 -0.19
C ALA A 236 -3.79 19.63 -1.51
N LEU A 237 -2.78 19.92 -2.32
CA LEU A 237 -2.87 20.53 -3.64
C LEU A 237 -2.00 19.72 -4.63
N GLY A 238 -2.52 19.50 -5.83
CA GLY A 238 -1.90 18.61 -6.82
C GLY A 238 -2.45 17.21 -6.68
N ASP A 239 -1.55 16.23 -6.57
CA ASP A 239 -1.90 14.81 -6.58
C ASP A 239 -2.05 14.26 -5.16
N TYR A 240 -3.18 13.61 -4.90
CA TYR A 240 -3.53 13.04 -3.60
C TYR A 240 -4.40 11.78 -3.73
N THR A 241 -4.49 11.00 -2.66
CA THR A 241 -5.42 9.89 -2.52
C THR A 241 -6.41 10.17 -1.40
N LEU A 242 -7.59 9.58 -1.54
CA LEU A 242 -8.66 9.62 -0.54
C LEU A 242 -8.87 8.21 0.00
N GLU A 243 -8.98 8.10 1.31
CA GLU A 243 -9.22 6.83 1.99
C GLU A 243 -10.43 7.01 2.90
N PHE A 244 -11.41 6.10 2.89
CA PHE A 244 -12.59 6.18 3.75
C PHE A 244 -13.00 4.79 4.27
N GLY A 245 -13.36 4.74 5.56
CA GLY A 245 -13.90 3.54 6.19
C GLY A 245 -13.00 2.30 6.01
N GLN A 246 -13.59 1.24 5.45
CA GLN A 246 -12.96 -0.03 5.11
C GLN A 246 -12.69 -0.19 3.60
N GLY A 247 -12.76 0.91 2.84
CA GLY A 247 -12.45 0.96 1.43
C GLY A 247 -13.57 0.48 0.50
N LEU A 248 -14.82 0.39 0.96
CA LEU A 248 -15.95 0.03 0.08
C LEU A 248 -16.30 1.15 -0.89
N ALA A 249 -16.17 2.41 -0.46
CA ALA A 249 -16.50 3.57 -1.29
C ALA A 249 -15.27 4.28 -1.87
N LEU A 250 -14.28 4.62 -1.04
CA LEU A 250 -13.06 5.28 -1.48
C LEU A 250 -11.85 4.67 -0.78
N TRP A 251 -10.83 4.34 -1.55
CA TRP A 251 -9.56 3.92 -1.01
C TRP A 251 -8.40 4.31 -1.94
N SER A 252 -7.17 4.23 -1.42
CA SER A 252 -5.98 4.30 -2.25
C SER A 252 -5.95 3.18 -3.31
N PRO A 253 -5.15 3.31 -4.38
CA PRO A 253 -5.05 2.31 -5.45
C PRO A 253 -4.62 0.91 -4.99
N TYR A 254 -4.13 0.81 -3.76
CA TYR A 254 -3.56 -0.36 -3.16
C TYR A 254 -3.83 -0.38 -1.66
N ALA A 255 -3.79 -1.58 -1.09
CA ALA A 255 -3.85 -1.78 0.35
C ALA A 255 -3.33 -3.17 0.72
N ILE A 256 -2.85 -3.33 1.95
CA ILE A 256 -2.33 -4.61 2.44
C ILE A 256 -3.47 -5.64 2.49
N SER A 257 -3.42 -6.68 1.67
CA SER A 257 -4.42 -7.76 1.64
C SER A 257 -4.06 -8.90 2.59
N LYS A 258 -4.68 -10.07 2.40
CA LYS A 258 -4.34 -11.33 3.08
C LYS A 258 -2.82 -11.59 3.04
N GLY A 259 -2.28 -12.03 4.16
CA GLY A 259 -0.85 -12.31 4.32
C GLY A 259 -0.61 -13.28 5.47
N THR A 260 0.64 -13.36 5.93
CA THR A 260 1.01 -14.28 7.03
C THR A 260 0.38 -13.89 8.36
N ASN A 261 0.25 -12.58 8.59
CA ASN A 261 -0.45 -12.05 9.74
C ASN A 261 -1.96 -12.11 9.48
N ALA A 262 -2.64 -13.01 10.19
CA ALA A 262 -4.07 -13.26 10.03
C ALA A 262 -4.98 -12.16 10.60
N THR A 263 -4.45 -11.18 11.34
CA THR A 263 -5.28 -10.20 12.06
C THR A 263 -5.10 -8.78 11.52
N TYR A 264 -3.86 -8.39 11.20
CA TYR A 264 -3.52 -7.05 10.72
C TYR A 264 -4.30 -6.59 9.46
N PRO A 265 -4.42 -7.38 8.37
CA PRO A 265 -4.99 -6.88 7.12
C PRO A 265 -6.52 -6.71 7.14
N SER A 266 -7.18 -7.24 8.16
CA SER A 266 -8.65 -7.22 8.27
C SER A 266 -9.23 -5.84 8.55
N LYS A 267 -8.43 -4.92 9.12
CA LYS A 267 -8.82 -3.54 9.42
C LYS A 267 -8.05 -2.58 8.53
N ARG A 268 -8.78 -1.72 7.83
CA ARG A 268 -8.24 -0.58 7.09
C ARG A 268 -8.14 0.64 8.02
N ASN A 269 -6.99 1.31 7.99
CA ASN A 269 -6.74 2.54 8.74
C ASN A 269 -6.60 3.71 7.77
N SER A 270 -7.63 4.55 7.68
CA SER A 270 -7.72 5.66 6.73
C SER A 270 -6.83 6.83 7.17
N LYS A 271 -6.05 7.38 6.23
CA LYS A 271 -5.35 8.67 6.37
C LYS A 271 -6.21 9.88 5.99
N MET A 272 -7.47 9.66 5.64
CA MET A 272 -8.41 10.65 5.09
C MET A 272 -7.93 11.23 3.75
N ILE A 273 -6.98 12.17 3.81
CA ILE A 273 -6.31 12.78 2.65
C ILE A 273 -4.82 12.47 2.77
N ASN A 274 -4.27 11.78 1.77
CA ASN A 274 -2.86 11.45 1.73
C ASN A 274 -2.21 12.04 0.47
N PRO A 275 -1.10 12.80 0.58
CA PRO A 275 -0.37 13.27 -0.59
C PRO A 275 0.16 12.10 -1.42
N TYR A 276 0.07 12.19 -2.73
CA TYR A 276 0.40 11.07 -3.62
C TYR A 276 1.90 11.01 -3.91
N LYS A 277 2.55 9.91 -3.49
CA LYS A 277 4.02 9.73 -3.56
C LYS A 277 4.45 8.52 -4.39
N SER A 278 3.51 7.83 -5.04
CA SER A 278 3.77 6.62 -5.81
C SER A 278 3.84 6.91 -7.32
N THR A 279 4.19 5.87 -8.07
CA THR A 279 4.26 5.81 -9.52
C THR A 279 3.03 5.19 -10.17
N ASN A 280 2.13 4.57 -9.38
CA ASN A 280 0.92 3.98 -9.93
C ASN A 280 0.10 5.05 -10.68
N GLU A 281 -0.17 4.82 -11.96
CA GLU A 281 -0.83 5.82 -12.80
C GLU A 281 -2.35 5.90 -12.57
N ASN A 282 -2.88 5.01 -11.72
CA ASN A 282 -4.32 4.81 -11.55
C ASN A 282 -4.79 5.29 -10.17
N ASN A 283 -6.10 5.61 -10.08
CA ASN A 283 -6.82 5.85 -8.83
C ASN A 283 -6.21 6.89 -7.86
N PHE A 284 -5.42 7.85 -8.40
CA PHE A 284 -5.07 9.08 -7.70
C PHE A 284 -5.92 10.25 -8.22
N PHE A 285 -6.05 11.27 -7.39
CA PHE A 285 -6.83 12.46 -7.68
C PHE A 285 -5.91 13.66 -7.90
N ARG A 286 -6.26 14.53 -8.85
CA ARG A 286 -5.50 15.74 -9.19
C ARG A 286 -6.38 16.97 -8.98
N GLY A 287 -6.07 17.77 -7.96
CA GLY A 287 -6.87 18.94 -7.61
C GLY A 287 -6.53 19.48 -6.23
N ALA A 288 -7.54 19.68 -5.39
CA ALA A 288 -7.37 20.16 -4.03
C ALA A 288 -8.29 19.43 -3.05
N ALA A 289 -7.80 19.18 -1.84
CA ALA A 289 -8.56 18.59 -0.76
C ALA A 289 -8.15 19.21 0.58
N VAL A 290 -9.10 19.34 1.50
CA VAL A 290 -8.87 19.91 2.83
C VAL A 290 -9.63 19.11 3.88
N THR A 291 -9.03 18.93 5.04
CA THR A 291 -9.64 18.43 6.27
C THR A 291 -9.44 19.47 7.35
N ILE A 292 -10.55 19.88 7.97
CA ILE A 292 -10.58 20.82 9.09
C ILE A 292 -11.03 20.04 10.32
N ALA A 293 -10.30 20.19 11.42
CA ALA A 293 -10.66 19.65 12.72
C ALA A 293 -11.36 20.73 13.54
N TYR A 294 -12.53 20.42 14.08
CA TYR A 294 -13.29 21.27 14.97
C TYR A 294 -13.90 20.42 16.09
N ASP A 295 -13.33 20.54 17.29
CA ASP A 295 -13.70 19.73 18.45
C ASP A 295 -13.63 18.22 18.13
N ALA A 296 -14.71 17.46 18.33
CA ALA A 296 -14.79 16.03 18.01
C ALA A 296 -15.07 15.73 16.53
N PHE A 297 -15.14 16.74 15.67
CA PHE A 297 -15.49 16.57 14.26
C PHE A 297 -14.32 16.87 13.32
N MET A 298 -14.13 16.02 12.33
CA MET A 298 -13.29 16.29 11.17
C MET A 298 -14.17 16.40 9.93
N ILE A 299 -14.06 17.53 9.25
CA ILE A 299 -14.83 17.81 8.04
C ILE A 299 -13.85 17.90 6.89
N SER A 300 -14.03 17.07 5.87
CA SER A 300 -13.22 17.13 4.66
C SER A 300 -14.04 17.48 3.43
N GLY A 301 -13.47 18.30 2.56
CA GLY A 301 -13.97 18.59 1.23
C GLY A 301 -12.88 18.36 0.20
N PHE A 302 -13.24 17.78 -0.95
CA PHE A 302 -12.27 17.44 -1.99
C PHE A 302 -12.85 17.64 -3.39
N TYR A 303 -11.96 18.03 -4.30
CA TYR A 303 -12.23 18.21 -5.72
C TYR A 303 -11.05 17.71 -6.55
N SER A 304 -11.36 16.98 -7.61
CA SER A 304 -10.40 16.40 -8.55
C SER A 304 -10.86 16.61 -9.98
N ASN A 305 -9.92 16.88 -10.85
CA ASN A 305 -10.10 16.86 -12.30
C ASN A 305 -8.86 16.19 -12.91
N ASN A 306 -9.00 14.90 -13.24
CA ASN A 306 -7.88 14.09 -13.68
C ASN A 306 -8.18 13.41 -15.02
N PHE A 307 -7.13 13.25 -15.84
CA PHE A 307 -7.19 12.44 -17.04
C PHE A 307 -6.71 11.03 -16.72
N PHE A 308 -7.33 10.03 -17.33
CA PHE A 308 -6.97 8.63 -17.15
C PHE A 308 -7.06 7.89 -18.48
N ASP A 309 -6.49 6.69 -18.49
CA ASP A 309 -6.42 5.87 -19.68
C ASP A 309 -7.73 5.14 -19.91
N ALA A 310 -8.25 5.27 -21.12
CA ALA A 310 -9.50 4.62 -21.49
C ALA A 310 -9.45 4.10 -22.93
N ASN A 311 -10.04 2.92 -23.12
CA ASN A 311 -10.37 2.43 -24.44
C ASN A 311 -11.72 3.02 -24.85
N ILE A 312 -11.71 3.93 -25.82
CA ILE A 312 -12.91 4.63 -26.29
C ILE A 312 -13.34 4.04 -27.62
N ASP A 313 -14.61 3.67 -27.72
CA ASP A 313 -15.18 3.23 -28.98
C ASP A 313 -15.20 4.38 -30.01
N SER A 314 -14.69 4.09 -31.21
CA SER A 314 -14.56 5.07 -32.29
C SER A 314 -15.91 5.62 -32.79
N VAL A 315 -16.98 4.82 -32.66
CA VAL A 315 -18.32 5.16 -33.17
C VAL A 315 -19.17 5.83 -32.10
N SER A 316 -19.40 5.15 -30.98
CA SER A 316 -20.28 5.61 -29.89
C SER A 316 -19.61 6.63 -28.96
N ARG A 317 -18.28 6.77 -29.02
CA ARG A 317 -17.47 7.59 -28.09
C ARG A 317 -17.64 7.20 -26.62
N SER A 318 -18.10 5.98 -26.36
CA SER A 318 -18.27 5.43 -25.01
C SER A 318 -17.00 4.74 -24.54
N ILE A 319 -16.79 4.71 -23.22
CA ILE A 319 -15.69 4.00 -22.57
C ILE A 319 -16.03 2.51 -22.55
N LEU A 320 -15.17 1.70 -23.16
CA LEU A 320 -15.26 0.23 -23.17
C LEU A 320 -14.54 -0.38 -21.96
N SER A 321 -13.35 0.13 -21.66
CA SER A 321 -12.53 -0.33 -20.55
C SER A 321 -11.51 0.72 -20.10
N THR A 322 -11.03 0.57 -18.88
CA THR A 322 -10.01 1.42 -18.26
C THR A 322 -8.79 0.56 -17.92
N PRO A 323 -7.80 0.45 -18.82
CA PRO A 323 -6.60 -0.32 -18.52
C PRO A 323 -5.88 0.27 -17.31
N ILE A 324 -5.43 -0.60 -16.40
CA ILE A 324 -4.74 -0.22 -15.16
C ILE A 324 -3.25 -0.61 -15.17
N ASP A 325 -2.73 -1.09 -16.30
CA ASP A 325 -1.34 -1.54 -16.42
C ASP A 325 -0.33 -0.39 -16.52
N GLY A 326 -0.79 0.82 -16.87
CA GLY A 326 0.02 2.04 -16.95
C GLY A 326 1.01 2.06 -18.12
N PHE A 327 0.96 1.10 -19.04
CA PHE A 327 1.96 0.99 -20.10
C PHE A 327 1.61 1.77 -21.37
N HIS A 328 2.57 2.54 -21.91
CA HIS A 328 2.45 3.30 -23.17
C HIS A 328 3.57 3.00 -24.18
N ARG A 329 3.71 1.74 -24.59
CA ARG A 329 4.86 1.26 -25.39
C ARG A 329 4.54 1.03 -26.86
N THR A 330 3.27 0.77 -27.20
CA THR A 330 2.78 0.53 -28.56
C THR A 330 1.82 1.64 -29.01
N GLU A 331 1.58 1.80 -30.31
CA GLU A 331 0.63 2.81 -30.82
C GLU A 331 -0.78 2.67 -30.23
N ASN A 332 -1.26 1.44 -30.04
CA ASN A 332 -2.56 1.17 -29.41
C ASN A 332 -2.60 1.54 -27.93
N GLU A 333 -1.51 1.32 -27.20
CA GLU A 333 -1.38 1.72 -25.79
C GLU A 333 -1.32 3.26 -25.68
N ILE A 334 -0.49 3.90 -26.51
CA ILE A 334 -0.36 5.37 -26.57
C ILE A 334 -1.70 6.03 -26.94
N GLY A 335 -2.50 5.41 -27.83
CA GLY A 335 -3.81 5.93 -28.21
C GLY A 335 -4.85 5.92 -27.08
N LYS A 336 -4.67 5.09 -26.05
CA LYS A 336 -5.54 5.05 -24.86
C LYS A 336 -5.12 6.05 -23.80
N LYS A 337 -3.87 6.52 -23.86
CA LYS A 337 -3.28 7.38 -22.84
C LYS A 337 -4.09 8.66 -22.65
N ARG A 338 -4.52 8.93 -21.41
CA ARG A 338 -5.23 10.16 -21.01
C ARG A 338 -6.42 10.51 -21.94
N SER A 339 -7.07 9.50 -22.49
CA SER A 339 -8.11 9.67 -23.50
C SER A 339 -9.46 10.08 -22.90
N ALA A 340 -9.68 9.81 -21.61
CA ALA A 340 -10.88 10.20 -20.87
C ALA A 340 -10.51 11.07 -19.65
N ARG A 341 -11.52 11.78 -19.12
CA ARG A 341 -11.38 12.68 -17.98
C ARG A 341 -12.46 12.42 -16.95
N GLU A 342 -12.06 12.41 -15.69
CA GLU A 342 -12.92 12.32 -14.53
C GLU A 342 -12.93 13.66 -13.79
N THR A 343 -14.12 14.15 -13.44
CA THR A 343 -14.32 15.26 -12.50
C THR A 343 -15.03 14.69 -11.27
N LEU A 344 -14.36 14.74 -10.13
CA LEU A 344 -14.86 14.20 -8.87
C LEU A 344 -14.93 15.31 -7.83
N TYR A 345 -16.00 15.31 -7.05
CA TYR A 345 -16.14 16.18 -5.90
C TYR A 345 -16.92 15.47 -4.80
N GLY A 346 -16.65 15.84 -3.56
CA GLY A 346 -17.34 15.24 -2.44
C GLY A 346 -16.95 15.84 -1.10
N ALA A 347 -17.58 15.31 -0.07
CA ALA A 347 -17.36 15.69 1.30
C ALA A 347 -17.50 14.48 2.23
N ARG A 348 -16.79 14.53 3.34
CA ARG A 348 -16.95 13.58 4.44
C ARG A 348 -16.97 14.32 5.77
N VAL A 349 -17.66 13.72 6.73
CA VAL A 349 -17.69 14.19 8.12
C VAL A 349 -17.42 12.98 8.99
N ASP A 350 -16.42 13.10 9.85
CA ASP A 350 -16.05 12.08 10.81
C ASP A 350 -16.21 12.64 12.22
N PHE A 351 -16.81 11.84 13.08
CA PHE A 351 -16.86 12.04 14.51
C PHE A 351 -15.81 11.14 15.15
N VAL A 352 -14.94 11.74 15.96
CA VAL A 352 -13.91 11.05 16.74
C VAL A 352 -14.06 11.48 18.19
N ASP A 353 -14.42 10.53 19.05
CA ASP A 353 -14.48 10.76 20.49
C ASP A 353 -13.09 11.12 21.05
N PRO A 354 -12.97 12.01 22.06
CA PRO A 354 -11.67 12.35 22.66
C PRO A 354 -10.87 11.17 23.23
N ASN A 355 -11.52 10.05 23.55
CA ASN A 355 -10.84 8.84 23.99
C ASN A 355 -10.55 7.84 22.84
N ASP A 356 -10.91 8.18 21.60
CA ASP A 356 -10.76 7.36 20.40
C ASP A 356 -11.54 6.03 20.49
N ASN A 357 -12.56 5.99 21.35
CA ASN A 357 -13.38 4.79 21.56
C ASN A 357 -14.51 4.66 20.54
N ILE A 358 -14.96 5.78 20.00
CA ILE A 358 -16.09 5.84 19.07
C ILE A 358 -15.65 6.71 17.91
N ASN A 359 -15.49 6.06 16.76
CA ASN A 359 -15.21 6.70 15.49
C ASN A 359 -16.35 6.35 14.53
N ALA A 360 -16.93 7.35 13.89
CA ALA A 360 -17.97 7.15 12.89
C ALA A 360 -17.85 8.21 11.81
N GLY A 361 -18.11 7.85 10.57
CA GLY A 361 -18.00 8.79 9.47
C GLY A 361 -19.05 8.58 8.41
N ILE A 362 -19.40 9.66 7.73
CA ILE A 362 -20.27 9.68 6.56
C ILE A 362 -19.52 10.28 5.39
N LEU A 363 -19.74 9.74 4.20
CA LEU A 363 -19.13 10.15 2.94
C LEU A 363 -20.20 10.33 1.88
N PHE A 364 -20.05 11.39 1.09
CA PHE A 364 -20.70 11.54 -0.20
C PHE A 364 -19.66 11.99 -1.23
N TYR A 365 -19.67 11.39 -2.41
CA TYR A 365 -19.00 11.95 -3.57
C TYR A 365 -19.75 11.63 -4.86
N SER A 366 -19.56 12.48 -5.87
CA SER A 366 -20.01 12.23 -7.23
C SER A 366 -18.81 12.29 -8.16
N SER A 367 -18.78 11.35 -9.10
CA SER A 367 -17.80 11.28 -10.18
C SER A 367 -18.50 11.41 -11.51
N LYS A 368 -18.03 12.34 -12.33
CA LYS A 368 -18.51 12.60 -13.69
C LYS A 368 -17.42 12.38 -14.72
N PHE A 369 -17.70 11.55 -15.71
CA PHE A 369 -16.81 11.17 -16.79
C PHE A 369 -17.09 11.99 -18.05
N SER A 370 -16.05 12.26 -18.83
CA SER A 370 -16.17 12.97 -20.11
C SER A 370 -16.93 12.17 -21.18
N SER A 371 -16.97 10.85 -21.03
CA SER A 371 -17.64 9.90 -21.90
C SER A 371 -18.38 8.86 -21.05
N PRO A 372 -19.57 8.39 -21.49
CA PRO A 372 -20.32 7.37 -20.75
C PRO A 372 -19.64 6.00 -20.85
N PHE A 373 -19.77 5.19 -19.80
CA PHE A 373 -19.40 3.77 -19.84
C PHE A 373 -20.43 2.97 -20.64
N LEU A 374 -19.93 2.11 -21.54
CA LEU A 374 -20.74 1.16 -22.28
C LEU A 374 -20.98 -0.09 -21.42
N GLN A 375 -22.24 -0.50 -21.33
CA GLN A 375 -22.61 -1.74 -20.65
C GLN A 375 -22.52 -2.91 -21.65
N GLU A 376 -21.44 -3.69 -21.57
CA GLU A 376 -21.29 -4.91 -22.39
C GLU A 376 -21.89 -6.14 -21.70
N ALA A 377 -21.66 -6.29 -20.40
CA ALA A 377 -22.22 -7.38 -19.60
C ALA A 377 -23.32 -6.90 -18.64
N PRO A 378 -24.21 -7.81 -18.20
CA PRO A 378 -25.13 -7.53 -17.10
C PRO A 378 -24.35 -7.05 -15.86
N PHE A 379 -24.77 -5.92 -15.29
CA PHE A 379 -24.14 -5.28 -14.12
C PHE A 379 -22.80 -4.57 -14.34
N ASP A 380 -22.37 -4.38 -15.59
CA ASP A 380 -21.32 -3.41 -15.89
C ASP A 380 -21.78 -1.98 -15.63
N LEU A 381 -20.81 -1.09 -15.38
CA LEU A 381 -21.02 0.34 -15.25
C LEU A 381 -21.70 0.87 -16.52
N SER A 382 -22.65 1.77 -16.33
CA SER A 382 -23.41 2.36 -17.43
C SER A 382 -23.76 3.80 -17.09
N GLY A 383 -23.49 4.70 -18.02
CA GLY A 383 -23.66 6.14 -17.83
C GLY A 383 -22.34 6.86 -17.59
N ASP A 384 -22.42 8.17 -17.38
CA ASP A 384 -21.29 9.10 -17.24
C ASP A 384 -21.21 9.75 -15.85
N GLU A 385 -22.19 9.54 -14.97
CA GLU A 385 -22.21 10.11 -13.62
C GLU A 385 -22.57 9.04 -12.59
N PHE A 386 -21.76 8.96 -11.53
CA PHE A 386 -21.89 7.98 -10.46
C PHE A 386 -21.75 8.66 -9.12
N SER A 387 -22.75 8.52 -8.26
CA SER A 387 -22.74 9.06 -6.91
C SER A 387 -22.72 7.94 -5.88
N TYR A 388 -21.91 8.13 -4.84
CA TYR A 388 -21.71 7.14 -3.80
C TYR A 388 -21.93 7.78 -2.44
N TYR A 389 -22.57 7.02 -1.56
CA TYR A 389 -22.82 7.37 -0.17
C TYR A 389 -22.23 6.25 0.68
N SER A 390 -21.48 6.58 1.72
CA SER A 390 -20.94 5.55 2.61
C SER A 390 -20.99 5.99 4.06
N ILE A 391 -21.18 5.02 4.94
CA ILE A 391 -21.17 5.21 6.39
C ILE A 391 -20.25 4.15 6.98
N TYR A 392 -19.32 4.56 7.82
CA TYR A 392 -18.52 3.64 8.62
C TYR A 392 -18.68 3.89 10.11
N TYR A 393 -18.36 2.87 10.88
CA TYR A 393 -18.20 2.95 12.33
C TYR A 393 -17.01 2.10 12.76
N ASP A 394 -16.38 2.50 13.85
CA ASP A 394 -15.26 1.83 14.50
C ASP A 394 -15.35 2.08 16.01
N LEU A 395 -15.70 1.03 16.75
CA LEU A 395 -16.12 1.10 18.14
C LEU A 395 -15.23 0.22 19.01
N TYR A 396 -14.67 0.80 20.07
CA TYR A 396 -13.84 0.11 21.05
C TYR A 396 -14.59 -0.08 22.38
N PHE A 397 -14.73 -1.33 22.78
CA PHE A 397 -15.32 -1.75 24.06
C PHE A 397 -14.29 -2.56 24.85
N GLY A 398 -13.33 -1.85 25.45
CA GLY A 398 -12.21 -2.48 26.15
C GLY A 398 -11.34 -3.30 25.21
N ARG A 399 -11.41 -4.64 25.30
CA ARG A 399 -10.62 -5.58 24.48
C ARG A 399 -11.29 -5.98 23.16
N ILE A 400 -12.50 -5.50 22.91
CA ILE A 400 -13.27 -5.78 21.71
C ILE A 400 -13.28 -4.53 20.83
N ASN A 401 -13.01 -4.70 19.54
CA ASN A 401 -13.17 -3.66 18.54
C ASN A 401 -14.11 -4.14 17.44
N VAL A 402 -15.18 -3.40 17.19
CA VAL A 402 -16.20 -3.70 16.19
C VAL A 402 -16.22 -2.57 15.18
N PHE A 403 -16.01 -2.88 13.92
CA PHE A 403 -15.94 -1.89 12.85
C PHE A 403 -16.64 -2.39 11.60
N GLY A 404 -17.05 -1.46 10.74
CA GLY A 404 -17.72 -1.80 9.50
C GLY A 404 -17.97 -0.59 8.62
N GLU A 405 -18.33 -0.86 7.38
CA GLU A 405 -18.71 0.13 6.39
C GLU A 405 -19.91 -0.40 5.59
N SER A 406 -20.83 0.49 5.24
CA SER A 406 -21.90 0.24 4.27
C SER A 406 -21.87 1.33 3.20
N ALA A 407 -21.73 0.94 1.94
CA ALA A 407 -21.62 1.84 0.80
C ALA A 407 -22.77 1.62 -0.18
N PHE A 408 -23.36 2.70 -0.68
CA PHE A 408 -24.50 2.73 -1.58
C PHE A 408 -24.14 3.49 -2.86
N ASP A 409 -24.33 2.86 -4.02
CA ASP A 409 -24.01 3.39 -5.35
C ASP A 409 -25.25 3.94 -6.10
N GLY A 410 -26.37 4.12 -5.40
CA GLY A 410 -27.66 4.46 -6.01
C GLY A 410 -28.52 3.25 -6.39
N ARG A 411 -27.96 2.03 -6.45
CA ARG A 411 -28.67 0.81 -6.86
C ARG A 411 -28.65 -0.29 -5.80
N SER A 412 -27.54 -0.43 -5.09
CA SER A 412 -27.32 -1.52 -4.13
C SER A 412 -26.38 -1.11 -3.01
N ILE A 413 -26.45 -1.86 -1.91
CA ILE A 413 -25.66 -1.59 -0.71
C ILE A 413 -24.63 -2.70 -0.52
N ALA A 414 -23.35 -2.36 -0.69
CA ALA A 414 -22.24 -3.19 -0.24
C ALA A 414 -22.03 -3.00 1.26
N SER A 415 -21.66 -4.06 1.99
CA SER A 415 -21.41 -3.96 3.42
C SER A 415 -20.30 -4.90 3.87
N LEU A 416 -19.53 -4.43 4.85
CA LEU A 416 -18.46 -5.15 5.51
C LEU A 416 -18.56 -4.88 7.00
N VAL A 417 -18.56 -5.94 7.80
CA VAL A 417 -18.59 -5.85 9.27
C VAL A 417 -17.53 -6.78 9.82
N SER A 418 -16.78 -6.30 10.79
CA SER A 418 -15.71 -7.04 11.45
C SER A 418 -15.78 -6.84 12.95
N ALA A 419 -15.42 -7.90 13.67
CA ALA A 419 -15.20 -7.88 15.10
C ALA A 419 -13.84 -8.50 15.39
N SER A 420 -13.01 -7.75 16.12
CA SER A 420 -11.75 -8.25 16.63
C SER A 420 -11.76 -8.23 18.16
N PHE A 421 -11.09 -9.22 18.73
CA PHE A 421 -10.94 -9.37 20.16
C PHE A 421 -9.50 -9.70 20.48
N THR A 422 -8.94 -8.99 21.45
CA THR A 422 -7.60 -9.30 21.96
C THR A 422 -7.68 -9.70 23.41
N LEU A 423 -7.50 -11.00 23.70
CA LEU A 423 -7.63 -11.53 25.06
C LEU A 423 -6.51 -10.99 25.94
N ASP A 424 -5.27 -11.04 25.46
CA ASP A 424 -4.07 -10.56 26.11
C ASP A 424 -2.98 -10.30 25.05
N ARG A 425 -1.74 -10.04 25.47
CA ARG A 425 -0.59 -9.86 24.55
C ARG A 425 -0.24 -11.10 23.71
N ASN A 426 -0.80 -12.26 24.04
CA ASN A 426 -0.51 -13.53 23.41
C ASN A 426 -1.59 -13.95 22.42
N PHE A 427 -2.85 -13.58 22.60
CA PHE A 427 -3.94 -14.05 21.73
C PHE A 427 -4.79 -12.90 21.19
N SER A 428 -4.86 -12.80 19.86
CA SER A 428 -5.80 -11.96 19.14
C SER A 428 -6.61 -12.79 18.15
N PHE A 429 -7.86 -12.40 17.96
CA PHE A 429 -8.83 -13.03 17.08
C PHE A 429 -9.56 -11.96 16.28
N VAL A 430 -9.87 -12.26 15.02
CA VAL A 430 -10.72 -11.42 14.18
C VAL A 430 -11.68 -12.27 13.37
N THR A 431 -12.89 -11.76 13.18
CA THR A 431 -13.85 -12.30 12.23
C THR A 431 -14.44 -11.16 11.42
N LEU A 432 -14.57 -11.36 10.11
CA LEU A 432 -15.05 -10.37 9.16
C LEU A 432 -16.06 -11.02 8.23
N VAL A 433 -17.22 -10.39 8.08
CA VAL A 433 -18.27 -10.77 7.15
C VAL A 433 -18.41 -9.67 6.11
N ARG A 434 -18.37 -10.05 4.84
CA ARG A 434 -18.48 -9.13 3.70
C ARG A 434 -19.58 -9.58 2.75
N ASN A 435 -20.35 -8.63 2.25
CA ASN A 435 -21.42 -8.84 1.29
C ASN A 435 -21.40 -7.72 0.24
N TYR A 436 -20.96 -8.07 -0.96
CA TYR A 436 -20.82 -7.21 -2.13
C TYR A 436 -21.84 -7.65 -3.18
N PRO A 437 -22.95 -6.91 -3.35
CA PRO A 437 -23.95 -7.23 -4.35
C PRO A 437 -23.35 -7.27 -5.76
N ARG A 438 -23.90 -8.12 -6.63
CA ARG A 438 -23.50 -8.22 -8.03
C ARG A 438 -23.68 -6.93 -8.83
N ASN A 439 -24.57 -6.05 -8.39
CA ASN A 439 -24.93 -4.82 -9.07
C ASN A 439 -24.36 -3.58 -8.37
N TYR A 440 -23.54 -3.77 -7.34
CA TYR A 440 -22.72 -2.72 -6.75
C TYR A 440 -21.44 -2.61 -7.58
N ARG A 441 -21.12 -1.41 -8.06
CA ARG A 441 -19.87 -1.21 -8.79
C ARG A 441 -19.27 0.15 -8.48
N ASN A 442 -17.99 0.14 -8.14
CA ASN A 442 -17.25 1.33 -7.80
C ASN A 442 -15.80 1.19 -8.30
N ILE A 443 -15.31 2.18 -9.03
CA ILE A 443 -13.94 2.16 -9.59
C ILE A 443 -12.88 2.59 -8.57
N HIS A 444 -13.28 3.28 -7.49
CA HIS A 444 -12.39 3.84 -6.47
C HIS A 444 -12.36 3.04 -5.17
N SER A 445 -13.03 1.88 -5.14
CA SER A 445 -13.07 1.03 -3.98
C SER A 445 -11.88 0.07 -3.91
N PHE A 446 -11.34 -0.17 -2.72
CA PHE A 446 -10.31 -1.18 -2.47
C PHE A 446 -10.55 -1.87 -1.10
N ALA A 447 -11.68 -2.55 -0.98
CA ALA A 447 -12.02 -3.26 0.25
C ALA A 447 -11.33 -4.62 0.35
N PHE A 448 -11.34 -5.20 1.55
CA PHE A 448 -10.89 -6.56 1.79
C PHE A 448 -11.81 -7.56 1.06
N GLY A 449 -11.23 -8.54 0.36
CA GLY A 449 -11.98 -9.47 -0.47
C GLY A 449 -11.09 -10.62 -0.96
N GLU A 450 -11.70 -11.56 -1.68
CA GLU A 450 -10.95 -12.61 -2.38
C GLU A 450 -10.14 -12.02 -3.55
N ASN A 451 -10.73 -11.06 -4.26
CA ASN A 451 -10.06 -10.26 -5.27
C ASN A 451 -9.96 -8.81 -4.76
N PRO A 452 -8.82 -8.41 -4.15
CA PRO A 452 -8.63 -7.05 -3.65
C PRO A 452 -8.89 -6.02 -4.77
N GLY A 453 -9.61 -4.94 -4.45
CA GLY A 453 -10.03 -3.93 -5.44
C GLY A 453 -11.35 -4.24 -6.15
N ALA A 454 -11.77 -5.50 -6.25
CA ALA A 454 -13.04 -5.90 -6.84
C ALA A 454 -14.14 -6.01 -5.78
N THR A 455 -14.77 -4.89 -5.42
CA THR A 455 -15.84 -4.85 -4.41
C THR A 455 -17.23 -5.25 -4.95
N GLN A 456 -17.29 -6.25 -5.83
CA GLN A 456 -18.51 -6.66 -6.53
C GLN A 456 -18.71 -8.17 -6.47
N ASN A 457 -19.97 -8.61 -6.41
CA ASN A 457 -20.37 -10.02 -6.58
C ASN A 457 -19.68 -11.01 -5.63
N GLU A 458 -19.50 -10.66 -4.36
CA GLU A 458 -18.80 -11.51 -3.40
C GLU A 458 -19.54 -11.56 -2.07
N PHE A 459 -19.69 -12.74 -1.49
CA PHE A 459 -20.02 -12.89 -0.08
C PHE A 459 -18.94 -13.73 0.58
N GLY A 460 -18.39 -13.26 1.70
CA GLY A 460 -17.30 -13.95 2.36
C GLY A 460 -17.33 -13.83 3.88
N ILE A 461 -16.76 -14.84 4.54
CA ILE A 461 -16.53 -14.89 5.97
C ILE A 461 -15.06 -15.24 6.19
N TYR A 462 -14.33 -14.29 6.76
CA TYR A 462 -12.94 -14.44 7.16
C TYR A 462 -12.87 -14.62 8.67
N THR A 463 -12.05 -15.55 9.13
CA THR A 463 -11.74 -15.73 10.55
C THR A 463 -10.25 -15.95 10.71
N GLY A 464 -9.61 -15.16 11.56
CA GLY A 464 -8.18 -15.21 11.79
C GLY A 464 -7.84 -15.16 13.28
N PHE A 465 -6.75 -15.79 13.68
CA PHE A 465 -6.16 -15.59 14.99
C PHE A 465 -4.64 -15.60 14.94
N GLN A 466 -4.05 -14.89 15.90
CA GLN A 466 -2.63 -14.91 16.19
C GLN A 466 -2.47 -15.35 17.65
N TRP A 467 -1.66 -16.38 17.87
CA TRP A 467 -1.43 -16.94 19.19
C TRP A 467 0.06 -17.15 19.46
N ARG A 468 0.60 -16.38 20.41
CA ARG A 468 1.94 -16.57 20.96
C ARG A 468 1.90 -17.62 22.06
N THR A 469 2.66 -18.68 21.87
CA THR A 469 2.81 -19.80 22.81
C THR A 469 4.27 -20.00 23.16
N PHE A 470 4.57 -20.92 24.06
CA PHE A 470 5.96 -21.33 24.33
C PHE A 470 6.64 -21.98 23.12
N LEU A 471 5.87 -22.48 22.14
CA LEU A 471 6.39 -23.06 20.90
C LEU A 471 6.74 -21.99 19.85
N GLY A 472 6.28 -20.76 20.03
CA GLY A 472 6.41 -19.69 19.03
C GLY A 472 5.08 -18.99 18.74
N GLU A 473 5.08 -18.20 17.66
CA GLU A 473 3.93 -17.48 17.15
C GLU A 473 3.19 -18.32 16.11
N ILE A 474 1.92 -18.61 16.39
CA ILE A 474 1.00 -19.32 15.51
C ILE A 474 0.08 -18.28 14.87
N ASN A 475 0.08 -18.20 13.55
CA ASN A 475 -0.92 -17.46 12.79
C ASN A 475 -1.80 -18.46 12.03
N PHE A 476 -3.11 -18.24 12.10
CA PHE A 476 -4.08 -19.03 11.36
C PHE A 476 -5.16 -18.14 10.80
N TYR A 477 -5.55 -18.37 9.54
CA TYR A 477 -6.80 -17.84 9.02
C TYR A 477 -7.58 -18.90 8.25
N PHE A 478 -8.89 -18.69 8.19
CA PHE A 478 -9.82 -19.41 7.33
C PHE A 478 -10.74 -18.40 6.65
N ASP A 479 -10.72 -18.36 5.33
CA ASP A 479 -11.60 -17.55 4.50
C ASP A 479 -12.54 -18.45 3.71
N GLN A 480 -13.82 -18.12 3.72
CA GLN A 480 -14.86 -18.78 2.95
C GLN A 480 -15.52 -17.73 2.10
N PHE A 481 -15.59 -17.93 0.79
CA PHE A 481 -16.16 -16.96 -0.13
C PHE A 481 -17.01 -17.64 -1.21
N LYS A 482 -17.93 -16.87 -1.76
CA LYS A 482 -18.73 -17.26 -2.92
C LYS A 482 -18.90 -16.07 -3.84
N PHE A 483 -18.96 -16.35 -5.13
CA PHE A 483 -19.34 -15.44 -6.20
C PHE A 483 -20.74 -15.84 -6.69
N PRO A 484 -21.81 -15.18 -6.21
CA PRO A 484 -23.17 -15.62 -6.50
C PRO A 484 -23.59 -15.53 -7.98
N TYR A 485 -22.85 -14.77 -8.79
CA TYR A 485 -23.06 -14.62 -10.23
C TYR A 485 -21.78 -14.94 -11.01
N ALA A 486 -21.92 -15.12 -12.32
CA ALA A 486 -20.82 -15.31 -13.26
C ALA A 486 -19.79 -14.18 -13.16
N THR A 487 -18.51 -14.56 -13.22
CA THR A 487 -17.36 -13.67 -13.34
C THR A 487 -16.71 -13.85 -14.72
N PHE A 488 -15.73 -13.01 -15.05
CA PHE A 488 -14.95 -13.15 -16.28
C PHE A 488 -14.23 -14.51 -16.37
N GLU A 489 -13.71 -15.00 -15.24
CA GLU A 489 -13.00 -16.29 -15.16
C GLU A 489 -13.95 -17.49 -15.06
N ASN A 490 -15.09 -17.32 -14.38
CA ASN A 490 -16.06 -18.38 -14.14
C ASN A 490 -17.44 -17.97 -14.64
N PRO A 491 -17.92 -18.48 -15.78
CA PRO A 491 -19.26 -18.17 -16.29
C PRO A 491 -20.40 -18.78 -15.45
N LEU A 492 -20.09 -19.52 -14.39
CA LEU A 492 -21.04 -20.10 -13.44
C LEU A 492 -20.77 -19.57 -12.01
N PRO A 493 -21.80 -19.42 -11.15
CA PRO A 493 -21.61 -19.06 -9.75
C PRO A 493 -20.67 -20.05 -9.05
N SER A 494 -19.62 -19.54 -8.41
CA SER A 494 -18.58 -20.38 -7.82
C SER A 494 -18.39 -20.08 -6.34
N SER A 495 -17.79 -21.04 -5.64
CA SER A 495 -17.44 -20.92 -4.23
C SER A 495 -16.04 -21.44 -3.98
N GLY A 496 -15.48 -21.02 -2.84
CA GLY A 496 -14.18 -21.47 -2.42
C GLY A 496 -13.96 -21.27 -0.94
N ASN A 497 -12.92 -21.94 -0.45
CA ASN A 497 -12.39 -21.71 0.86
C ASN A 497 -10.88 -21.87 0.86
N GLU A 498 -10.27 -21.21 1.82
CA GLU A 498 -8.83 -21.11 1.94
C GLU A 498 -8.49 -21.06 3.42
N PHE A 499 -7.47 -21.80 3.84
CA PHE A 499 -6.85 -21.57 5.14
C PHE A 499 -5.34 -21.58 5.05
N LEU A 500 -4.74 -20.86 5.98
CA LEU A 500 -3.31 -20.81 6.20
C LEU A 500 -3.03 -21.08 7.67
N PHE A 501 -2.00 -21.88 7.90
CA PHE A 501 -1.38 -22.10 9.19
C PHE A 501 0.11 -21.74 9.06
N ASP A 502 0.61 -20.85 9.90
CA ASP A 502 2.01 -20.41 9.94
C ASP A 502 2.49 -20.48 11.40
N LEU A 503 3.55 -21.25 11.63
CA LEU A 503 4.19 -21.42 12.93
C LEU A 503 5.63 -20.90 12.83
N ARG A 504 5.87 -19.76 13.46
CA ARG A 504 7.19 -19.16 13.58
C ARG A 504 7.75 -19.41 14.98
N SER A 505 8.89 -20.07 15.08
CA SER A 505 9.52 -20.39 16.35
C SER A 505 10.99 -19.98 16.39
N LYS A 506 11.47 -19.62 17.57
CA LYS A 506 12.90 -19.35 17.85
C LYS A 506 13.38 -20.34 18.90
N PRO A 507 13.64 -21.62 18.55
CA PRO A 507 14.03 -22.64 19.51
C PRO A 507 15.32 -22.30 20.25
N ILE A 508 16.24 -21.56 19.60
CA ILE A 508 17.42 -20.94 20.20
C ILE A 508 17.63 -19.55 19.59
N ASN A 509 18.31 -18.64 20.29
CA ASN A 509 18.48 -17.24 19.87
C ASN A 509 19.09 -17.04 18.47
N LYS A 510 19.83 -18.04 17.95
CA LYS A 510 20.46 -17.99 16.63
C LYS A 510 19.66 -18.68 15.52
N ILE A 511 18.61 -19.44 15.85
CA ILE A 511 17.84 -20.20 14.87
C ILE A 511 16.38 -19.76 14.95
N GLU A 512 15.88 -19.24 13.85
CA GLU A 512 14.46 -19.03 13.61
C GLU A 512 13.99 -20.09 12.62
N THR A 513 12.86 -20.73 12.91
CA THR A 513 12.20 -21.67 12.00
C THR A 513 10.80 -21.19 11.70
N ASN A 514 10.37 -21.39 10.46
CA ASN A 514 9.00 -21.13 10.04
C ASN A 514 8.44 -22.36 9.31
N LEU A 515 7.32 -22.87 9.78
CA LEU A 515 6.54 -23.90 9.10
C LEU A 515 5.20 -23.32 8.67
N ARG A 516 4.93 -23.38 7.38
CA ARG A 516 3.69 -22.89 6.78
C ARG A 516 2.98 -23.98 6.01
N PHE A 517 1.67 -24.02 6.16
CA PHE A 517 0.76 -24.83 5.39
C PHE A 517 -0.39 -23.97 4.88
N LYS A 518 -0.58 -23.95 3.57
CA LYS A 518 -1.68 -23.26 2.89
C LYS A 518 -2.50 -24.28 2.12
N TYR A 519 -3.81 -24.22 2.28
CA TYR A 519 -4.78 -25.06 1.57
C TYR A 519 -5.83 -24.16 0.93
N GLU A 520 -6.07 -24.36 -0.35
CA GLU A 520 -7.07 -23.64 -1.13
C GLU A 520 -7.93 -24.66 -1.88
N LYS A 521 -9.24 -24.54 -1.73
CA LYS A 521 -10.24 -25.24 -2.54
C LYS A 521 -11.11 -24.20 -3.24
N LYS A 522 -11.02 -24.14 -4.57
CA LYS A 522 -11.80 -23.20 -5.40
C LYS A 522 -12.53 -23.96 -6.49
N GLU A 523 -13.77 -23.60 -6.75
CA GLU A 523 -14.49 -24.08 -7.94
C GLU A 523 -14.01 -23.30 -9.16
N VAL A 524 -13.54 -24.02 -10.18
CA VAL A 524 -13.12 -23.46 -11.47
C VAL A 524 -13.95 -24.05 -12.59
N THR A 525 -14.24 -23.25 -13.61
CA THR A 525 -15.02 -23.70 -14.75
C THR A 525 -14.13 -24.38 -15.78
N GLU A 526 -14.47 -25.63 -16.11
CA GLU A 526 -13.76 -26.42 -17.11
C GLU A 526 -14.77 -27.00 -18.12
N LYS A 527 -14.29 -27.29 -19.33
CA LYS A 527 -15.14 -27.85 -20.39
C LYS A 527 -15.03 -29.37 -20.39
N ILE A 528 -16.04 -30.05 -19.86
CA ILE A 528 -16.20 -31.50 -19.96
C ILE A 528 -17.22 -31.78 -21.07
N GLU A 529 -16.80 -32.53 -22.11
CA GLU A 529 -17.68 -32.88 -23.25
C GLU A 529 -18.36 -31.65 -23.91
N ASN A 530 -17.65 -30.52 -23.99
CA ASN A 530 -18.13 -29.21 -24.46
C ASN A 530 -19.19 -28.52 -23.59
N LEU A 531 -19.50 -29.05 -22.41
CA LEU A 531 -20.33 -28.40 -21.40
C LEU A 531 -19.43 -27.76 -20.33
N ALA A 532 -19.74 -26.52 -19.97
CA ALA A 532 -19.08 -25.85 -18.85
C ALA A 532 -19.54 -26.51 -17.54
N SER A 533 -18.61 -27.08 -16.78
CA SER A 533 -18.84 -27.68 -15.48
C SER A 533 -17.94 -27.02 -14.44
N LEU A 534 -18.42 -26.93 -13.20
CA LEU A 534 -17.63 -26.46 -12.06
C LEU A 534 -16.90 -27.64 -11.44
N LEU A 535 -15.58 -27.56 -11.42
CA LEU A 535 -14.72 -28.57 -10.82
C LEU A 535 -14.01 -28.01 -9.60
N PRO A 536 -13.92 -28.77 -8.49
CA PRO A 536 -13.10 -28.39 -7.36
C PRO A 536 -11.61 -28.49 -7.74
N ARG A 537 -10.93 -27.34 -7.69
CA ARG A 537 -9.49 -27.19 -7.74
C ARG A 537 -8.93 -27.16 -6.33
N LEU A 538 -8.05 -28.10 -6.02
CA LEU A 538 -7.35 -28.20 -4.75
C LEU A 538 -5.89 -27.80 -4.94
N ARG A 539 -5.44 -26.83 -4.16
CA ARG A 539 -4.03 -26.42 -4.08
C ARG A 539 -3.56 -26.52 -2.64
N GLN A 540 -2.44 -27.20 -2.44
CA GLN A 540 -1.79 -27.35 -1.16
C GLN A 540 -0.35 -26.88 -1.28
N ALA A 541 0.10 -26.03 -0.35
CA ALA A 541 1.48 -25.58 -0.30
C ALA A 541 2.03 -25.78 1.12
N ILE A 542 3.12 -26.53 1.23
CA ILE A 542 3.86 -26.72 2.47
C ILE A 542 5.20 -26.01 2.29
N ARG A 543 5.54 -25.10 3.19
CA ARG A 543 6.80 -24.36 3.17
C ARG A 543 7.49 -24.49 4.53
N GLY A 544 8.73 -24.95 4.51
CA GLY A 544 9.62 -24.94 5.66
C GLY A 544 10.77 -23.97 5.43
N GLU A 545 11.06 -23.12 6.40
CA GLU A 545 12.17 -22.18 6.38
C GLU A 545 12.98 -22.27 7.68
N ILE A 546 14.29 -22.19 7.55
CA ILE A 546 15.23 -22.09 8.66
C ILE A 546 16.16 -20.91 8.40
N THR A 547 16.16 -19.95 9.30
CA THR A 547 17.13 -18.84 9.32
C THR A 547 18.11 -19.08 10.46
N TYR A 548 19.40 -19.15 10.13
CA TYR A 548 20.50 -19.33 11.06
C TYR A 548 21.41 -18.10 11.08
N GLU A 549 21.42 -17.40 12.21
CA GLU A 549 22.31 -16.29 12.51
C GLU A 549 23.67 -16.84 12.99
N VAL A 550 24.54 -17.18 12.05
CA VAL A 550 25.88 -17.73 12.33
C VAL A 550 26.66 -16.75 13.20
N SER A 551 26.62 -15.47 12.82
CA SER A 551 27.23 -14.33 13.52
C SER A 551 26.49 -13.04 13.16
N ASN A 552 26.79 -11.93 13.85
CA ASN A 552 26.25 -10.60 13.51
C ASN A 552 26.57 -10.13 12.07
N LYS A 553 27.45 -10.85 11.35
CA LYS A 553 27.85 -10.55 9.97
C LYS A 553 27.34 -11.56 8.96
N LEU A 554 26.86 -12.73 9.36
CA LEU A 554 26.51 -13.81 8.44
C LEU A 554 25.20 -14.46 8.87
N ARG A 555 24.20 -14.35 8.01
CA ARG A 555 22.89 -14.99 8.12
C ARG A 555 22.70 -15.95 6.95
N LEU A 556 22.28 -17.16 7.25
CA LEU A 556 21.93 -18.17 6.27
C LEU A 556 20.44 -18.45 6.36
N ARG A 557 19.73 -18.47 5.23
CA ARG A 557 18.32 -18.83 5.18
C ARG A 557 18.10 -19.93 4.17
N SER A 558 17.58 -21.06 4.61
CA SER A 558 17.23 -22.19 3.76
C SER A 558 15.71 -22.32 3.70
N ARG A 559 15.14 -22.43 2.50
CA ARG A 559 13.70 -22.67 2.33
C ARG A 559 13.46 -23.86 1.41
N LEU A 560 12.49 -24.67 1.80
CA LEU A 560 11.92 -25.74 1.00
C LEU A 560 10.42 -25.52 0.88
N GLU A 561 9.90 -25.59 -0.34
CA GLU A 561 8.49 -25.46 -0.62
C GLU A 561 8.02 -26.58 -1.54
N PHE A 562 6.94 -27.23 -1.13
CA PHE A 562 6.28 -28.28 -1.88
C PHE A 562 4.85 -27.83 -2.18
N ILE A 563 4.47 -27.86 -3.46
CA ILE A 563 3.14 -27.50 -3.91
C ILE A 563 2.52 -28.72 -4.59
N SER A 564 1.28 -29.04 -4.21
CA SER A 564 0.45 -30.03 -4.89
C SER A 564 -0.77 -29.34 -5.46
N TYR A 565 -1.03 -29.59 -6.74
CA TYR A 565 -2.21 -29.12 -7.45
C TYR A 565 -3.03 -30.33 -7.89
N HIS A 566 -4.32 -30.32 -7.61
CA HIS A 566 -5.24 -31.35 -8.05
C HIS A 566 -6.51 -30.72 -8.59
N LEU A 567 -6.94 -31.18 -9.76
CA LEU A 567 -8.23 -30.88 -10.32
C LEU A 567 -9.07 -32.15 -10.28
N ASP A 568 -10.12 -32.12 -9.47
CA ASP A 568 -11.03 -33.25 -9.30
C ASP A 568 -11.74 -33.55 -10.64
N GLU A 569 -12.18 -34.80 -10.84
CA GLU A 569 -12.82 -35.35 -12.07
C GLU A 569 -11.93 -35.45 -13.32
N MET A 570 -11.03 -34.50 -13.59
CA MET A 570 -10.06 -34.59 -14.70
C MET A 570 -8.80 -35.39 -14.33
N ASN A 571 -8.66 -35.77 -13.05
CA ASN A 571 -7.53 -36.52 -12.50
C ASN A 571 -6.15 -35.88 -12.81
N ILE A 572 -6.13 -34.56 -13.02
CA ILE A 572 -4.90 -33.80 -13.22
C ILE A 572 -4.26 -33.63 -11.85
N LYS A 573 -3.01 -34.08 -11.71
CA LYS A 573 -2.21 -33.98 -10.49
C LYS A 573 -0.83 -33.47 -10.86
N GLU A 574 -0.50 -32.29 -10.35
CA GLU A 574 0.81 -31.68 -10.54
C GLU A 574 1.48 -31.47 -9.20
N LYS A 575 2.81 -31.62 -9.18
CA LYS A 575 3.63 -31.43 -7.99
C LYS A 575 4.80 -30.54 -8.35
N GLY A 576 5.02 -29.51 -7.55
CA GLY A 576 6.16 -28.63 -7.62
C GLY A 576 7.01 -28.76 -6.36
N LEU A 577 8.33 -28.72 -6.52
CA LEU A 577 9.28 -28.61 -5.42
C LEU A 577 10.22 -27.45 -5.73
N MET A 578 10.39 -26.56 -4.75
CA MET A 578 11.36 -25.47 -4.79
C MET A 578 12.26 -25.59 -3.57
N ALA A 579 13.57 -25.46 -3.80
CA ALA A 579 14.55 -25.32 -2.74
C ALA A 579 15.37 -24.07 -3.04
N PHE A 580 15.60 -23.24 -2.03
CA PHE A 580 16.53 -22.13 -2.16
C PHE A 580 17.39 -21.97 -0.91
N GLN A 581 18.56 -21.37 -1.13
CA GLN A 581 19.48 -20.94 -0.09
C GLN A 581 19.78 -19.46 -0.33
N ASP A 582 19.54 -18.66 0.69
CA ASP A 582 19.88 -17.23 0.75
C ASP A 582 21.04 -17.05 1.74
N VAL A 583 22.04 -16.29 1.33
CA VAL A 583 23.22 -15.93 2.11
C VAL A 583 23.31 -14.42 2.20
N ARG A 584 23.21 -13.92 3.43
CA ARG A 584 23.46 -12.51 3.74
C ARG A 584 24.77 -12.35 4.50
N PHE A 585 25.68 -11.59 3.92
CA PHE A 585 26.95 -11.23 4.52
C PHE A 585 27.06 -9.70 4.69
N SER A 586 27.10 -9.25 5.94
CA SER A 586 27.22 -7.83 6.31
C SER A 586 28.57 -7.56 6.99
N PRO A 587 29.67 -7.39 6.22
CA PRO A 587 31.01 -7.21 6.79
C PRO A 587 31.16 -5.92 7.60
N LEU A 588 30.38 -4.89 7.26
CA LEU A 588 30.32 -3.55 7.85
C LEU A 588 28.85 -3.17 8.09
N GLN A 589 28.60 -2.21 8.98
CA GLN A 589 27.24 -1.79 9.34
C GLN A 589 26.44 -1.23 8.14
N ASN A 590 27.11 -0.65 7.16
CA ASN A 590 26.49 -0.02 5.98
C ASN A 590 26.75 -0.79 4.67
N LEU A 591 27.24 -2.03 4.75
CA LEU A 591 27.47 -2.86 3.57
C LEU A 591 26.92 -4.26 3.84
N SER A 592 25.88 -4.63 3.09
CA SER A 592 25.35 -5.99 3.04
C SER A 592 25.42 -6.53 1.62
N ILE A 593 25.89 -7.77 1.51
CA ILE A 593 25.87 -8.56 0.28
C ILE A 593 24.82 -9.64 0.52
N ASN A 594 23.78 -9.67 -0.32
CA ASN A 594 22.71 -10.67 -0.30
C ASN A 594 22.80 -11.49 -1.59
N GLY A 595 22.53 -12.79 -1.54
CA GLY A 595 22.61 -13.66 -2.72
C GLY A 595 22.00 -15.03 -2.51
#